data_AF-A0A9N9Y9N0-F1
#
_entry.id   AF-A0A9N9Y9N0-F1
#
_cell.length_a   1.000
_cell.length_b   1.000
_cell.length_c   1.000
_cell.angle_alpha   90.00
_cell.angle_beta   90.00
_cell.angle_gamma   90.00
#
_symmetry.space_group_name_H-M   'P 1'
#
loop_
_entity.id
_entity.type
_entity.pdbx_description
1 polymer ?
#
loop_
_entity_poly.entity_id
_entity_poly.type
_entity_poly.pdbx_seq_one_letter_code
_entity_poly.pdbx_strand_id
1 'polypeptide(L)'
;MTINLGDLDAHEQPSDELRAEWKSFSKKEPAELLNETKLDDPRLPLSQTGFVSAGSIAKNQLTEAFKQLGLSQEVQEDAQIIHHPLLPGLLILPNLIPETVQQKLLELMIHRDLSNPNHQTNMHLHFKVPYESLDPGASFFSHGPDSPPAAFNPKDPSVHRPQSLRQVLNRKLHWVTLGGQYDWTNRVYPDAEPPRFPDDIAGFLQALFPETQAQAAIVNFYTPGDTMMMHRDVSEESDRGLVSLSLGCDGIFMIAPSKGPQGEGDASATELAPGAYDTAQGKGYLTIPLRSGDAIYMTNESRYAWHGVPKVIKGTCPAHLENFPATEDGQYEEWRGWMKNKRVNLNVRQIK
;
A
#
# COMPACT_ATOMS: atom_id res chain seq x y z
N MET A 1 -7.51 -27.93 0.92
CA MET A 1 -8.64 -27.51 0.05
C MET A 1 -8.26 -26.13 -0.47
N THR A 2 -8.17 -25.96 -1.78
CA THR A 2 -7.93 -24.67 -2.43
C THR A 2 -9.17 -23.80 -2.20
N ILE A 3 -8.99 -22.63 -1.60
CA ILE A 3 -10.04 -21.61 -1.44
C ILE A 3 -10.37 -21.10 -2.84
N ASN A 4 -11.63 -21.16 -3.25
CA ASN A 4 -12.09 -20.60 -4.52
C ASN A 4 -12.44 -19.11 -4.30
N LEU A 5 -11.89 -18.19 -5.10
CA LEU A 5 -12.15 -16.74 -4.95
C LEU A 5 -13.64 -16.40 -5.01
N GLY A 6 -14.41 -17.12 -5.84
CA GLY A 6 -15.84 -16.86 -6.02
C GLY A 6 -16.69 -17.11 -4.77
N ASP A 7 -16.17 -17.82 -3.77
CA ASP A 7 -16.90 -18.14 -2.53
C ASP A 7 -16.66 -17.09 -1.42
N LEU A 8 -15.75 -16.13 -1.63
CA LEU A 8 -15.44 -15.10 -0.63
C LEU A 8 -16.22 -13.81 -0.91
N ASP A 9 -16.91 -13.30 0.11
CA ASP A 9 -17.67 -12.06 0.00
C ASP A 9 -16.79 -10.83 0.30
N ALA A 10 -16.72 -9.90 -0.65
CA ALA A 10 -16.06 -8.60 -0.50
C ALA A 10 -16.77 -7.68 0.52
N HIS A 11 -17.99 -8.00 0.93
CA HIS A 11 -18.76 -7.31 1.95
C HIS A 11 -18.61 -7.88 3.36
N GLU A 12 -18.02 -9.08 3.49
CA GLU A 12 -17.80 -9.73 4.79
C GLU A 12 -17.04 -8.79 5.74
N GLN A 13 -17.38 -8.86 7.02
CA GLN A 13 -16.74 -8.09 8.07
C GLN A 13 -15.83 -8.98 8.92
N PRO A 14 -14.70 -8.46 9.41
CA PRO A 14 -13.88 -9.18 10.37
C PRO A 14 -14.62 -9.37 11.70
N SER A 15 -14.22 -10.37 12.48
CA SER A 15 -14.83 -10.65 13.78
C SER A 15 -14.73 -9.47 14.75
N ASP A 16 -15.64 -9.41 15.72
CA ASP A 16 -15.69 -8.35 16.72
C ASP A 16 -14.40 -8.23 17.52
N GLU A 17 -13.78 -9.37 17.83
CA GLU A 17 -12.49 -9.46 18.51
C GLU A 17 -11.38 -8.85 17.66
N LEU A 18 -11.29 -9.23 16.38
CA LEU A 18 -10.26 -8.71 15.48
C LEU A 18 -10.42 -7.20 15.25
N ARG A 19 -11.67 -6.72 15.16
CA ARG A 19 -11.99 -5.28 15.10
C ARG A 19 -11.61 -4.55 16.39
N ALA A 20 -11.84 -5.15 17.54
CA ALA A 20 -11.47 -4.59 18.83
C ALA A 20 -9.95 -4.47 18.98
N GLU A 21 -9.21 -5.51 18.59
CA GLU A 21 -7.74 -5.50 18.58
C GLU A 21 -7.20 -4.41 17.66
N TRP A 22 -7.66 -4.34 16.41
CA TRP A 22 -7.28 -3.28 15.48
C TRP A 22 -7.54 -1.88 16.05
N LYS A 23 -8.71 -1.68 16.67
CA LYS A 23 -9.12 -0.41 17.27
C LYS A 23 -8.26 -0.04 18.48
N SER A 24 -7.69 -1.03 19.18
CA SER A 24 -6.74 -0.78 20.27
C SER A 24 -5.47 -0.10 19.71
N PHE A 25 -4.93 -0.59 18.59
CA PHE A 25 -3.75 -0.01 17.96
C PHE A 25 -4.00 1.36 17.35
N SER A 26 -5.17 1.58 16.75
CA SER A 26 -5.47 2.88 16.12
C SER A 26 -5.57 4.03 17.14
N LYS A 27 -6.01 3.72 18.36
CA LYS A 27 -6.13 4.66 19.48
C LYS A 27 -4.84 4.97 20.22
N LYS A 28 -3.83 4.07 20.17
CA LYS A 28 -2.55 4.26 20.88
C LYS A 28 -1.78 5.44 20.32
N GLU A 29 -1.02 6.11 21.20
CA GLU A 29 -0.13 7.18 20.76
C GLU A 29 1.10 6.62 20.04
N PRO A 30 1.66 7.31 19.03
CA PRO A 30 2.83 6.81 18.28
C PRO A 30 4.02 6.42 19.16
N ALA A 31 4.29 7.20 20.22
CA ALA A 31 5.39 6.92 21.15
C ALA A 31 5.15 5.64 21.97
N GLU A 32 3.90 5.29 22.25
CA GLU A 32 3.58 4.02 22.94
C GLU A 32 3.85 2.84 22.01
N LEU A 33 3.40 2.93 20.77
CA LEU A 33 3.61 1.89 19.75
C LEU A 33 5.09 1.63 19.47
N LEU A 34 5.90 2.69 19.33
CA LEU A 34 7.33 2.54 19.06
C LEU A 34 8.10 1.91 20.23
N ASN A 35 7.59 2.00 21.45
CA ASN A 35 8.18 1.39 22.64
C ASN A 35 7.58 0.01 22.96
N GLU A 36 6.59 -0.46 22.20
CA GLU A 36 5.98 -1.77 22.40
C GLU A 36 6.88 -2.88 21.87
N THR A 37 7.36 -3.72 22.78
CA THR A 37 8.06 -4.98 22.45
C THR A 37 7.17 -6.04 21.80
N LYS A 38 5.88 -5.77 21.61
CA LYS A 38 4.89 -6.69 21.02
C LYS A 38 4.71 -6.54 19.51
N LEU A 39 5.31 -5.52 18.88
CA LEU A 39 5.27 -5.38 17.42
C LEU A 39 6.15 -6.45 16.79
N ASP A 40 5.65 -7.04 15.69
CA ASP A 40 6.34 -8.09 14.95
C ASP A 40 7.26 -7.41 13.94
N ASP A 41 8.37 -6.86 14.43
CA ASP A 41 9.30 -6.06 13.63
C ASP A 41 10.17 -6.95 12.71
N PRO A 42 10.02 -6.86 11.38
CA PRO A 42 10.77 -7.69 10.44
C PRO A 42 12.25 -7.32 10.32
N ARG A 43 12.67 -6.21 10.95
CA ARG A 43 14.08 -5.74 10.96
C ARG A 43 14.85 -6.15 12.22
N LEU A 44 14.19 -6.76 13.20
CA LEU A 44 14.88 -7.36 14.35
C LEU A 44 15.54 -8.69 13.94
N PRO A 45 16.59 -9.14 14.66
CA PRO A 45 17.21 -10.43 14.38
C PRO A 45 16.19 -11.57 14.42
N LEU A 46 16.23 -12.48 13.45
CA LEU A 46 15.26 -13.60 13.35
C LEU A 46 15.20 -14.45 14.63
N SER A 47 16.30 -14.58 15.36
CA SER A 47 16.36 -15.28 16.65
C SER A 47 15.56 -14.61 17.78
N GLN A 48 15.15 -13.35 17.58
CA GLN A 48 14.36 -12.55 18.53
C GLN A 48 12.93 -12.34 18.05
N THR A 49 12.56 -12.90 16.90
CA THR A 49 11.23 -12.74 16.31
C THR A 49 10.60 -14.12 16.03
N GLY A 50 9.32 -14.14 15.66
CA GLY A 50 8.67 -15.35 15.12
C GLY A 50 8.90 -15.55 13.62
N PHE A 51 9.66 -14.66 12.97
CA PHE A 51 9.93 -14.75 11.54
C PHE A 51 11.03 -15.78 11.23
N VAL A 52 10.90 -16.40 10.06
CA VAL A 52 11.85 -17.37 9.52
C VAL A 52 12.23 -16.98 8.09
N SER A 53 13.44 -17.37 7.68
CA SER A 53 13.92 -17.09 6.32
C SER A 53 13.12 -17.89 5.29
N ALA A 54 12.58 -17.22 4.28
CA ALA A 54 11.83 -17.80 3.17
C ALA A 54 12.65 -17.93 1.88
N GLY A 55 13.79 -17.22 1.78
CA GLY A 55 14.64 -17.18 0.60
C GLY A 55 15.27 -15.81 0.40
N SER A 56 15.66 -15.49 -0.84
CA SER A 56 16.16 -14.19 -1.22
C SER A 56 15.81 -13.84 -2.68
N ILE A 57 15.78 -12.55 -2.99
CA ILE A 57 15.82 -12.05 -4.37
C ILE A 57 17.29 -11.76 -4.70
N ALA A 58 17.78 -12.40 -5.76
CA ALA A 58 19.19 -12.26 -6.16
C ALA A 58 19.52 -10.81 -6.55
N LYS A 59 20.70 -10.33 -6.18
CA LYS A 59 21.16 -8.97 -6.51
C LYS A 59 21.14 -8.64 -8.01
N ASN A 60 21.38 -9.62 -8.87
CA ASN A 60 21.29 -9.43 -10.32
C ASN A 60 19.84 -9.19 -10.76
N GLN A 61 18.88 -9.90 -10.17
CA GLN A 61 17.46 -9.69 -10.41
C GLN A 61 17.01 -8.32 -9.91
N LEU A 62 17.47 -7.88 -8.73
CA LEU A 62 17.23 -6.53 -8.23
C LEU A 62 17.80 -5.45 -9.17
N THR A 63 19.02 -5.65 -9.66
CA THR A 63 19.66 -4.75 -10.62
C THR A 63 18.87 -4.66 -11.92
N GLU A 64 18.38 -5.79 -12.47
CA GLU A 64 17.52 -5.80 -13.65
C GLU A 64 16.17 -5.12 -13.39
N ALA A 65 15.58 -5.29 -12.20
CA ALA A 65 14.35 -4.61 -11.83
C ALA A 65 14.54 -3.08 -11.83
N PHE A 66 15.61 -2.58 -11.21
CA PHE A 66 15.86 -1.13 -11.12
C PHE A 66 16.17 -0.50 -12.48
N LYS A 67 16.76 -1.25 -13.41
CA LYS A 67 16.94 -0.81 -14.81
C LYS A 67 15.62 -0.52 -15.52
N GLN A 68 14.53 -1.21 -15.18
CA GLN A 68 13.20 -0.94 -15.75
C GLN A 68 12.70 0.47 -15.41
N LEU A 69 13.19 1.07 -14.32
CA LEU A 69 12.90 2.45 -13.92
C LEU A 69 13.92 3.47 -14.47
N GLY A 70 14.81 3.03 -15.37
CA GLY A 70 15.89 3.84 -15.93
C GLY A 70 17.05 4.08 -14.97
N LEU A 71 17.20 3.28 -13.92
CA LEU A 71 18.28 3.41 -12.93
C LEU A 71 19.42 2.43 -13.23
N SER A 72 20.66 2.89 -13.13
CA SER A 72 21.87 2.09 -13.38
C SER A 72 22.59 1.66 -12.10
N GLN A 73 21.90 1.64 -10.95
CA GLN A 73 22.51 1.29 -9.66
C GLN A 73 22.76 -0.22 -9.57
N GLU A 74 24.00 -0.58 -9.25
CA GLU A 74 24.35 -1.97 -8.94
C GLU A 74 23.97 -2.33 -7.51
N VAL A 75 23.31 -3.47 -7.36
CA VAL A 75 22.93 -4.01 -6.06
C VAL A 75 24.03 -4.93 -5.54
N GLN A 76 24.46 -4.70 -4.31
CA GLN A 76 25.63 -5.37 -3.74
C GLN A 76 25.27 -6.73 -3.12
N GLU A 77 24.06 -6.83 -2.55
CA GLU A 77 23.61 -7.96 -1.74
C GLU A 77 22.23 -8.44 -2.19
N ASP A 78 21.93 -9.71 -1.95
CA ASP A 78 20.60 -10.26 -2.18
C ASP A 78 19.62 -9.69 -1.15
N ALA A 79 18.37 -9.45 -1.55
CA ALA A 79 17.34 -9.01 -0.62
C ALA A 79 16.72 -10.22 0.08
N GLN A 80 16.74 -10.23 1.41
CA GLN A 80 16.16 -11.32 2.20
C GLN A 80 14.63 -11.33 2.09
N ILE A 81 14.07 -12.54 1.97
CA ILE A 81 12.64 -12.80 2.10
C ILE A 81 12.42 -13.54 3.40
N ILE A 82 11.51 -13.05 4.23
CA ILE A 82 11.13 -13.69 5.49
C ILE A 82 9.63 -13.96 5.51
N HIS A 83 9.19 -14.92 6.31
CA HIS A 83 7.78 -15.23 6.52
C HIS A 83 7.51 -15.56 7.99
N HIS A 84 6.24 -15.52 8.40
CA HIS A 84 5.83 -15.96 9.73
C HIS A 84 4.93 -17.21 9.61
N PRO A 85 5.15 -18.29 10.38
CA PRO A 85 4.36 -19.53 10.27
C PRO A 85 2.86 -19.34 10.48
N LEU A 86 2.46 -18.34 11.28
CA LEU A 86 1.05 -17.96 11.48
C LEU A 86 0.31 -17.63 10.18
N LEU A 87 1.00 -17.09 9.18
CA LEU A 87 0.43 -16.66 7.90
C LEU A 87 1.21 -17.27 6.74
N PRO A 88 0.96 -18.56 6.40
CA PRO A 88 1.53 -19.17 5.22
C PRO A 88 1.25 -18.35 3.96
N GLY A 89 2.27 -18.21 3.10
CA GLY A 89 2.19 -17.40 1.89
C GLY A 89 2.40 -15.89 2.10
N LEU A 90 2.50 -15.39 3.34
CA LEU A 90 2.90 -14.01 3.60
C LEU A 90 4.42 -13.89 3.51
N LEU A 91 4.91 -13.21 2.47
CA LEU A 91 6.32 -12.90 2.31
C LEU A 91 6.57 -11.43 2.64
N ILE A 92 7.61 -11.18 3.43
CA ILE A 92 8.03 -9.84 3.86
C ILE A 92 9.45 -9.63 3.39
N LEU A 93 9.70 -8.49 2.75
CA LEU A 93 11.01 -8.11 2.22
C LEU A 93 11.40 -6.77 2.84
N PRO A 94 12.04 -6.77 4.02
CA PRO A 94 12.46 -5.54 4.67
C PRO A 94 13.55 -4.85 3.85
N ASN A 95 13.44 -3.53 3.69
CA ASN A 95 14.41 -2.70 2.98
C ASN A 95 14.67 -3.15 1.52
N LEU A 96 13.65 -3.65 0.83
CA LEU A 96 13.75 -4.11 -0.56
C LEU A 96 14.08 -2.97 -1.54
N ILE A 97 13.52 -1.78 -1.31
CA ILE A 97 13.60 -0.65 -2.25
C ILE A 97 14.64 0.38 -1.77
N PRO A 98 15.77 0.56 -2.46
CA PRO A 98 16.78 1.58 -2.13
C PRO A 98 16.28 3.00 -2.30
N GLU A 99 16.95 3.96 -1.66
CA GLU A 99 16.54 5.39 -1.60
C GLU A 99 16.28 6.02 -2.98
N THR A 100 17.17 5.82 -3.94
CA THR A 100 17.06 6.32 -5.32
C THR A 100 15.84 5.74 -6.04
N VAL A 101 15.55 4.45 -5.82
CA VAL A 101 14.39 3.75 -6.37
C VAL A 101 13.10 4.26 -5.72
N GLN A 102 13.12 4.53 -4.41
CA GLN A 102 11.98 5.12 -3.71
C GLN A 102 11.61 6.49 -4.30
N GLN A 103 12.61 7.37 -4.50
CA GLN A 103 12.41 8.67 -5.13
C GLN A 103 11.86 8.52 -6.55
N LYS A 104 12.44 7.60 -7.34
CA LYS A 104 12.00 7.38 -8.72
C LYS A 104 10.55 6.89 -8.80
N LEU A 105 10.14 5.97 -7.93
CA LEU A 105 8.76 5.51 -7.85
C LEU A 105 7.80 6.65 -7.49
N LEU A 106 8.18 7.53 -6.55
CA LEU A 106 7.36 8.70 -6.21
C LEU A 106 7.24 9.68 -7.38
N GLU A 107 8.33 9.96 -8.10
CA GLU A 107 8.28 10.79 -9.32
C GLU A 107 7.27 10.24 -10.33
N LEU A 108 7.36 8.95 -10.66
CA LEU A 108 6.48 8.32 -11.63
C LEU A 108 5.02 8.36 -11.16
N MET A 109 4.75 7.90 -9.94
CA MET A 109 3.37 7.79 -9.44
C MET A 109 2.73 9.16 -9.16
N ILE A 110 3.49 10.14 -8.69
CA ILE A 110 2.94 11.40 -8.17
C ILE A 110 3.04 12.54 -9.19
N HIS A 111 4.05 12.55 -10.06
CA HIS A 111 4.16 13.58 -11.10
C HIS A 111 3.54 13.13 -12.42
N ARG A 112 3.89 11.93 -12.90
CA ARG A 112 3.40 11.44 -14.19
C ARG A 112 2.00 10.84 -14.08
N ASP A 113 1.83 9.86 -13.19
CA ASP A 113 0.64 9.02 -13.20
C ASP A 113 -0.56 9.71 -12.52
N LEU A 114 -0.37 10.39 -11.40
CA LEU A 114 -1.43 11.17 -10.75
C LEU A 114 -2.03 12.23 -11.70
N SER A 115 -1.19 12.87 -12.53
CA SER A 115 -1.60 13.87 -13.52
C SER A 115 -2.17 13.28 -14.82
N ASN A 116 -2.23 11.95 -14.97
CA ASN A 116 -2.77 11.31 -16.16
C ASN A 116 -4.30 11.19 -16.08
N PRO A 117 -5.07 11.77 -17.02
CA PRO A 117 -6.53 11.73 -16.99
C PRO A 117 -7.13 10.34 -17.24
N ASN A 118 -6.33 9.38 -17.70
CA ASN A 118 -6.78 7.99 -17.86
C ASN A 118 -6.83 7.24 -16.53
N HIS A 119 -6.23 7.77 -15.47
CA HIS A 119 -6.24 7.19 -14.14
C HIS A 119 -7.31 7.85 -13.27
N GLN A 120 -7.95 7.09 -12.39
CA GLN A 120 -8.94 7.63 -11.46
C GLN A 120 -8.32 7.97 -10.11
N THR A 121 -8.95 8.90 -9.43
CA THR A 121 -8.64 9.28 -8.05
C THR A 121 -9.93 9.42 -7.27
N ASN A 122 -9.85 9.42 -5.94
CA ASN A 122 -11.02 9.65 -5.09
C ASN A 122 -11.71 11.00 -5.36
N MET A 123 -10.98 11.96 -5.92
CA MET A 123 -11.53 13.28 -6.27
C MET A 123 -12.56 13.20 -7.40
N HIS A 124 -12.43 12.22 -8.30
CA HIS A 124 -13.36 12.04 -9.42
C HIS A 124 -14.78 11.72 -8.98
N LEU A 125 -15.00 11.21 -7.77
CA LEU A 125 -16.34 10.90 -7.27
C LEU A 125 -17.22 12.16 -7.23
N HIS A 126 -16.66 13.29 -6.82
CA HIS A 126 -17.43 14.51 -6.52
C HIS A 126 -16.90 15.78 -7.19
N PHE A 127 -15.73 15.75 -7.82
CA PHE A 127 -15.09 16.91 -8.43
C PHE A 127 -14.74 16.66 -9.89
N LYS A 128 -14.67 17.76 -10.65
CA LYS A 128 -13.98 17.84 -11.93
C LYS A 128 -12.50 18.04 -11.63
N VAL A 129 -11.67 17.08 -12.00
CA VAL A 129 -10.22 17.14 -11.79
C VAL A 129 -9.60 18.01 -12.89
N PRO A 130 -8.76 19.01 -12.55
CA PRO A 130 -8.36 20.07 -13.49
C PRO A 130 -7.17 19.64 -14.37
N TYR A 131 -7.32 18.53 -15.10
CA TYR A 131 -6.29 18.07 -16.04
C TYR A 131 -6.08 19.06 -17.20
N GLU A 132 -7.15 19.74 -17.63
CA GLU A 132 -7.11 20.73 -18.72
C GLU A 132 -6.31 21.99 -18.40
N SER A 133 -6.05 22.26 -17.11
CA SER A 133 -5.20 23.38 -16.70
C SER A 133 -3.72 22.99 -16.55
N LEU A 134 -3.38 21.72 -16.78
CA LEU A 134 -1.99 21.28 -16.78
C LEU A 134 -1.43 21.34 -18.20
N ASP A 135 -0.20 21.82 -18.34
CA ASP A 135 0.57 21.59 -19.57
C ASP A 135 0.72 20.08 -19.81
N PRO A 136 0.76 19.61 -21.07
CA PRO A 136 0.93 18.19 -21.36
C PRO A 136 2.16 17.58 -20.66
N GLY A 137 1.91 16.59 -19.81
CA GLY A 137 2.95 15.91 -19.02
C GLY A 137 3.38 16.63 -17.74
N ALA A 138 2.75 17.75 -17.38
CA ALA A 138 3.05 18.48 -16.16
C ALA A 138 2.45 17.82 -14.91
N SER A 139 3.13 18.04 -13.78
CA SER A 139 2.71 17.59 -12.46
C SER A 139 1.64 18.53 -11.89
N PHE A 140 0.72 18.04 -11.06
CA PHE A 140 -0.12 18.93 -10.24
C PHE A 140 0.71 19.83 -9.33
N PHE A 141 1.92 19.41 -8.98
CA PHE A 141 2.85 20.17 -8.15
C PHE A 141 3.55 21.29 -8.93
N SER A 142 3.46 21.32 -10.26
CA SER A 142 3.98 22.42 -11.08
C SER A 142 3.31 23.76 -10.79
N HIS A 143 2.09 23.71 -10.24
CA HIS A 143 1.39 24.88 -9.74
C HIS A 143 1.64 25.06 -8.25
N GLY A 144 1.86 26.30 -7.81
CA GLY A 144 1.97 26.63 -6.40
C GLY A 144 0.72 26.20 -5.61
N PRO A 145 0.85 25.87 -4.32
CA PRO A 145 -0.23 25.31 -3.51
C PRO A 145 -1.51 26.16 -3.45
N ASP A 146 -1.37 27.48 -3.61
CA ASP A 146 -2.48 28.43 -3.54
C ASP A 146 -2.98 28.87 -4.93
N SER A 147 -2.48 28.26 -6.02
CA SER A 147 -2.70 28.71 -7.41
C SER A 147 -3.25 27.60 -8.32
N PRO A 148 -4.40 27.80 -8.98
CA PRO A 148 -5.43 28.80 -8.66
C PRO A 148 -6.11 28.47 -7.32
N PRO A 149 -6.70 29.47 -6.63
CA PRO A 149 -7.33 29.28 -5.31
C PRO A 149 -8.46 28.24 -5.28
N ALA A 150 -9.08 27.95 -6.41
CA ALA A 150 -10.15 26.95 -6.57
C ALA A 150 -9.89 26.08 -7.81
N ALA A 151 -8.94 25.16 -7.72
CA ALA A 151 -8.55 24.28 -8.83
C ALA A 151 -9.56 23.14 -9.07
N PHE A 152 -10.17 22.58 -8.02
CA PHE A 152 -11.11 21.45 -8.12
C PHE A 152 -12.55 21.93 -7.95
N ASN A 153 -13.29 21.98 -9.06
CA ASN A 153 -14.69 22.38 -9.06
C ASN A 153 -15.60 21.18 -8.77
N PRO A 154 -16.59 21.31 -7.87
CA PRO A 154 -17.50 20.22 -7.55
C PRO A 154 -18.41 19.90 -8.74
N LYS A 155 -18.77 18.63 -8.92
CA LYS A 155 -19.80 18.19 -9.87
C LYS A 155 -21.17 18.73 -9.48
N ASP A 156 -21.44 18.78 -8.17
CA ASP A 156 -22.61 19.39 -7.56
C ASP A 156 -22.19 20.46 -6.53
N PRO A 157 -22.25 21.76 -6.90
CA PRO A 157 -21.93 22.88 -6.00
C PRO A 157 -22.86 23.03 -4.79
N SER A 158 -24.02 22.37 -4.76
CA SER A 158 -24.93 22.41 -3.61
C SER A 158 -24.48 21.49 -2.47
N VAL A 159 -23.72 20.43 -2.80
CA VAL A 159 -23.21 19.44 -1.85
C VAL A 159 -21.79 19.75 -1.42
N HIS A 160 -20.93 20.17 -2.36
CA HIS A 160 -19.51 20.43 -2.10
C HIS A 160 -19.10 21.83 -2.52
N ARG A 161 -18.13 22.40 -1.79
CA ARG A 161 -17.48 23.66 -2.16
C ARG A 161 -16.23 23.39 -3.02
N PRO A 162 -15.83 24.30 -3.93
CA PRO A 162 -14.56 24.21 -4.64
C PRO A 162 -13.37 24.02 -3.70
N GLN A 163 -12.34 23.32 -4.16
CA GLN A 163 -11.13 23.02 -3.38
C GLN A 163 -9.87 23.54 -4.08
N SER A 164 -8.91 24.02 -3.30
CA SER A 164 -7.57 24.37 -3.81
C SER A 164 -6.68 23.14 -3.96
N LEU A 165 -5.59 23.27 -4.73
CA LEU A 165 -4.53 22.24 -4.79
C LEU A 165 -4.00 21.92 -3.39
N ARG A 166 -3.71 22.94 -2.58
CA ARG A 166 -3.26 22.76 -1.19
C ARG A 166 -4.19 21.86 -0.39
N GLN A 167 -5.50 22.09 -0.47
CA GLN A 167 -6.47 21.30 0.27
C GLN A 167 -6.50 19.85 -0.22
N VAL A 168 -6.50 19.66 -1.53
CA VAL A 168 -6.56 18.32 -2.13
C VAL A 168 -5.30 17.53 -1.86
N LEU A 169 -4.13 18.02 -2.30
CA LEU A 169 -2.88 17.28 -2.21
C LEU A 169 -2.41 17.07 -0.76
N ASN A 170 -2.76 17.95 0.19
CA ASN A 170 -2.38 17.74 1.58
C ASN A 170 -3.31 16.81 2.35
N ARG A 171 -4.62 16.80 2.07
CA ARG A 171 -5.59 16.16 2.97
C ARG A 171 -6.75 15.41 2.31
N LYS A 172 -7.08 15.68 1.05
CA LYS A 172 -8.26 15.06 0.42
C LYS A 172 -7.93 14.05 -0.66
N LEU A 173 -6.70 14.02 -1.17
CA LEU A 173 -6.24 12.95 -2.04
C LEU A 173 -5.91 11.73 -1.18
N HIS A 174 -6.61 10.63 -1.44
CA HIS A 174 -6.47 9.37 -0.70
C HIS A 174 -5.98 8.24 -1.58
N TRP A 175 -6.32 8.23 -2.88
CA TRP A 175 -5.83 7.22 -3.81
C TRP A 175 -5.79 7.69 -5.25
N VAL A 176 -4.92 7.05 -6.04
CA VAL A 176 -4.97 7.00 -7.51
C VAL A 176 -4.87 5.54 -7.97
N THR A 177 -5.58 5.18 -9.04
CA THR A 177 -5.57 3.85 -9.67
C THR A 177 -4.70 3.82 -10.92
N LEU A 178 -3.86 2.80 -11.08
CA LEU A 178 -3.05 2.58 -12.28
C LEU A 178 -3.52 1.30 -12.99
N GLY A 179 -3.60 1.31 -14.32
CA GLY A 179 -4.13 0.17 -15.07
C GLY A 179 -5.63 -0.03 -14.83
N GLY A 180 -6.02 -1.21 -14.34
CA GLY A 180 -7.39 -1.53 -13.95
C GLY A 180 -8.02 -0.54 -12.96
N GLN A 181 -9.29 -0.19 -13.21
CA GLN A 181 -10.02 0.84 -12.48
C GLN A 181 -11.05 0.20 -11.55
N TYR A 182 -10.75 0.14 -10.26
CA TYR A 182 -11.64 -0.48 -9.28
C TYR A 182 -12.90 0.37 -9.04
N ASP A 183 -14.08 -0.25 -9.14
CA ASP A 183 -15.34 0.39 -8.78
C ASP A 183 -15.63 0.21 -7.30
N TRP A 184 -15.40 1.27 -6.52
CA TRP A 184 -15.62 1.28 -5.07
C TRP A 184 -17.09 1.09 -4.66
N THR A 185 -18.05 1.44 -5.52
CA THR A 185 -19.48 1.32 -5.22
C THR A 185 -19.92 -0.12 -5.33
N ASN A 186 -19.56 -0.77 -6.44
CA ASN A 186 -19.95 -2.15 -6.73
C ASN A 186 -18.93 -3.18 -6.23
N ARG A 187 -17.76 -2.75 -5.75
CA ARG A 187 -16.64 -3.56 -5.25
C ARG A 187 -16.12 -4.60 -6.24
N VAL A 188 -16.04 -4.21 -7.50
CA VAL A 188 -15.62 -5.07 -8.62
C VAL A 188 -14.66 -4.33 -9.55
N TYR A 189 -13.89 -5.09 -10.33
CA TYR A 189 -13.26 -4.56 -11.53
C TYR A 189 -14.27 -4.61 -12.69
N PRO A 190 -14.57 -3.49 -13.37
CA PRO A 190 -15.47 -3.49 -14.52
C PRO A 190 -14.92 -4.32 -15.68
N ASP A 191 -15.82 -4.90 -16.49
CA ASP A 191 -15.47 -5.65 -17.70
C ASP A 191 -14.89 -4.80 -18.84
N ALA A 192 -15.02 -3.47 -18.75
CA ALA A 192 -14.49 -2.55 -19.75
C ALA A 192 -12.96 -2.65 -19.84
N GLU A 193 -12.42 -2.43 -21.04
CA GLU A 193 -10.97 -2.43 -21.24
C GLU A 193 -10.30 -1.37 -20.34
N PRO A 194 -9.39 -1.77 -19.45
CA PRO A 194 -8.78 -0.83 -18.53
C PRO A 194 -7.74 0.05 -19.26
N PRO A 195 -7.47 1.25 -18.74
CA PRO A 195 -6.26 2.00 -19.10
C PRO A 195 -5.02 1.12 -19.04
N ARG A 196 -4.04 1.42 -19.88
CA ARG A 196 -2.75 0.71 -19.85
C ARG A 196 -2.05 0.94 -18.51
N PHE A 197 -1.58 -0.15 -17.90
CA PHE A 197 -0.71 -0.07 -16.72
C PHE A 197 0.67 0.50 -17.15
N PRO A 198 1.29 1.43 -16.39
CA PRO A 198 2.57 2.01 -16.79
C PRO A 198 3.69 0.96 -16.94
N ASP A 199 4.28 0.88 -18.14
CA ASP A 199 5.19 -0.22 -18.52
C ASP A 199 6.45 -0.31 -17.66
N ASP A 200 6.99 0.83 -17.22
CA ASP A 200 8.20 0.89 -16.40
C ASP A 200 7.95 0.30 -15.01
N ILE A 201 6.86 0.70 -14.36
CA ILE A 201 6.44 0.15 -13.08
C ILE A 201 6.07 -1.33 -13.24
N ALA A 202 5.38 -1.71 -14.33
CA ALA A 202 5.06 -3.12 -14.61
C ALA A 202 6.31 -3.98 -14.77
N GLY A 203 7.28 -3.55 -15.59
CA GLY A 203 8.55 -4.26 -15.79
C GLY A 203 9.35 -4.39 -14.50
N PHE A 204 9.42 -3.31 -13.73
CA PHE A 204 10.05 -3.29 -12.41
C PHE A 204 9.43 -4.31 -11.45
N LEU A 205 8.10 -4.34 -11.34
CA LEU A 205 7.38 -5.26 -10.46
C LEU A 205 7.48 -6.70 -10.95
N GLN A 206 7.36 -6.95 -12.25
CA GLN A 206 7.48 -8.27 -12.86
C GLN A 206 8.88 -8.87 -12.63
N ALA A 207 9.92 -8.04 -12.63
CA ALA A 207 11.27 -8.47 -12.32
C ALA A 207 11.42 -8.86 -10.83
N LEU A 208 10.72 -8.20 -9.90
CA LEU A 208 10.76 -8.52 -8.47
C LEU A 208 9.84 -9.70 -8.09
N PHE A 209 8.64 -9.74 -8.64
CA PHE A 209 7.56 -10.66 -8.30
C PHE A 209 7.02 -11.34 -9.57
N PRO A 210 7.78 -12.29 -10.15
CA PRO A 210 7.49 -12.81 -11.49
C PRO A 210 6.17 -13.58 -11.59
N GLU A 211 5.63 -14.04 -10.47
CA GLU A 211 4.37 -14.78 -10.39
C GLU A 211 3.12 -13.89 -10.49
N THR A 212 3.27 -12.56 -10.48
CA THR A 212 2.16 -11.61 -10.53
C THR A 212 2.34 -10.61 -11.66
N GLN A 213 1.43 -10.63 -12.63
CA GLN A 213 1.39 -9.62 -13.67
C GLN A 213 0.72 -8.34 -13.15
N ALA A 214 1.41 -7.20 -13.25
CA ALA A 214 0.84 -5.91 -12.89
C ALA A 214 -0.25 -5.48 -13.90
N GLN A 215 -1.52 -5.66 -13.52
CA GLN A 215 -2.68 -5.28 -14.34
C GLN A 215 -3.48 -4.13 -13.72
N ALA A 216 -3.53 -4.06 -12.39
CA ALA A 216 -4.13 -2.97 -11.65
C ALA A 216 -3.28 -2.60 -10.43
N ALA A 217 -3.29 -1.33 -10.06
CA ALA A 217 -2.74 -0.89 -8.81
C ALA A 217 -3.57 0.22 -8.17
N ILE A 218 -3.51 0.29 -6.85
CA ILE A 218 -4.03 1.39 -6.04
C ILE A 218 -2.85 1.98 -5.28
N VAL A 219 -2.51 3.23 -5.63
CA VAL A 219 -1.55 4.04 -4.88
C VAL A 219 -2.31 4.79 -3.81
N ASN A 220 -2.17 4.37 -2.57
CA ASN A 220 -2.83 5.00 -1.43
C ASN A 220 -1.93 6.08 -0.80
N PHE A 221 -2.53 7.21 -0.44
CA PHE A 221 -1.91 8.33 0.25
C PHE A 221 -2.47 8.45 1.65
N TYR A 222 -1.60 8.29 2.64
CA TYR A 222 -1.94 8.42 4.05
C TYR A 222 -1.18 9.57 4.69
N THR A 223 -1.82 10.21 5.66
CA THR A 223 -1.28 11.22 6.56
C THR A 223 -1.54 10.76 8.00
N PRO A 224 -0.76 11.19 9.01
CA PRO A 224 -1.08 10.89 10.40
C PRO A 224 -2.54 11.24 10.75
N GLY A 225 -3.25 10.24 11.28
CA GLY A 225 -4.69 10.27 11.54
C GLY A 225 -5.50 9.39 10.57
N ASP A 226 -4.98 9.13 9.37
CA ASP A 226 -5.60 8.22 8.42
C ASP A 226 -5.41 6.77 8.86
N THR A 227 -6.40 5.94 8.55
CA THR A 227 -6.41 4.51 8.88
C THR A 227 -7.04 3.72 7.74
N MET A 228 -6.69 2.45 7.62
CA MET A 228 -7.37 1.49 6.76
C MET A 228 -7.92 0.37 7.64
N MET A 229 -9.25 0.21 7.66
CA MET A 229 -9.91 -0.83 8.43
C MET A 229 -9.48 -2.22 7.95
N MET A 230 -9.62 -3.21 8.83
CA MET A 230 -9.42 -4.62 8.45
C MET A 230 -10.38 -5.00 7.31
N HIS A 231 -9.84 -5.47 6.20
CA HIS A 231 -10.55 -5.92 5.01
C HIS A 231 -9.83 -7.09 4.34
N ARG A 232 -10.39 -7.61 3.26
CA ARG A 232 -9.75 -8.56 2.35
C ARG A 232 -9.85 -8.01 0.94
N ASP A 233 -8.84 -8.31 0.13
CA ASP A 233 -8.86 -8.04 -1.30
C ASP A 233 -9.35 -9.31 -2.01
N VAL A 234 -10.61 -9.35 -2.45
CA VAL A 234 -11.21 -10.57 -3.07
C VAL A 234 -12.01 -10.24 -4.34
N SER A 235 -11.78 -9.07 -4.90
CA SER A 235 -12.55 -8.57 -6.06
C SER A 235 -11.93 -8.94 -7.41
N GLU A 236 -10.74 -9.56 -7.41
CA GLU A 236 -10.06 -10.06 -8.59
C GLU A 236 -10.58 -11.46 -8.96
N GLU A 237 -10.47 -11.86 -10.23
CA GLU A 237 -10.73 -13.24 -10.66
C GLU A 237 -9.50 -14.13 -10.45
N SER A 238 -8.31 -13.54 -10.49
CA SER A 238 -7.03 -14.24 -10.34
C SER A 238 -6.62 -14.45 -8.88
N ASP A 239 -6.06 -15.62 -8.60
CA ASP A 239 -5.51 -16.04 -7.30
C ASP A 239 -4.02 -15.66 -7.11
N ARG A 240 -3.43 -14.93 -8.06
CA ARG A 240 -2.05 -14.46 -7.98
C ARG A 240 -1.85 -13.49 -6.82
N GLY A 241 -0.61 -13.45 -6.32
CA GLY A 241 -0.27 -12.72 -5.11
C GLY A 241 -0.47 -11.21 -5.22
N LEU A 242 -0.67 -10.55 -4.08
CA LEU A 242 -0.76 -9.10 -3.99
C LEU A 242 0.60 -8.54 -3.62
N VAL A 243 1.09 -7.56 -4.38
CA VAL A 243 2.33 -6.84 -4.05
C VAL A 243 1.97 -5.53 -3.37
N SER A 244 2.61 -5.22 -2.25
CA SER A 244 2.47 -3.95 -1.55
C SER A 244 3.83 -3.34 -1.23
N LEU A 245 4.12 -2.14 -1.77
CA LEU A 245 5.35 -1.39 -1.48
C LEU A 245 5.06 -0.19 -0.57
N SER A 246 5.94 0.07 0.40
CA SER A 246 5.77 1.13 1.40
C SER A 246 6.81 2.23 1.25
N LEU A 247 6.36 3.50 1.16
CA LEU A 247 7.23 4.67 0.98
C LEU A 247 6.82 5.79 1.95
N GLY A 248 7.78 6.49 2.55
CA GLY A 248 7.53 7.61 3.46
C GLY A 248 7.43 7.21 4.93
N CYS A 249 6.52 7.85 5.68
CA CYS A 249 6.30 7.56 7.10
C CYS A 249 5.98 6.09 7.35
N ASP A 250 6.49 5.59 8.49
CA ASP A 250 6.18 4.25 8.98
C ASP A 250 4.67 4.06 9.18
N GLY A 251 4.17 2.89 8.82
CA GLY A 251 2.80 2.46 9.12
C GLY A 251 2.80 1.18 9.94
N ILE A 252 1.84 1.06 10.85
CA ILE A 252 1.55 -0.22 11.52
C ILE A 252 0.57 -0.97 10.64
N PHE A 253 0.95 -2.15 10.18
CA PHE A 253 0.13 -3.06 9.39
C PHE A 253 -0.32 -4.23 10.27
N MET A 254 -1.61 -4.46 10.35
CA MET A 254 -2.17 -5.59 11.08
C MET A 254 -2.70 -6.61 10.08
N ILE A 255 -2.36 -7.89 10.27
CA ILE A 255 -2.79 -8.98 9.39
C ILE A 255 -3.11 -10.23 10.22
N ALA A 256 -4.20 -10.92 9.87
CA ALA A 256 -4.65 -12.12 10.56
C ALA A 256 -5.14 -13.15 9.54
N PRO A 257 -4.94 -14.46 9.79
CA PRO A 257 -5.46 -15.50 8.92
C PRO A 257 -6.97 -15.38 8.78
N SER A 258 -7.47 -15.56 7.55
CA SER A 258 -8.88 -15.87 7.39
C SER A 258 -9.10 -17.28 7.91
N LYS A 259 -10.07 -17.47 8.81
CA LYS A 259 -10.54 -18.83 9.08
C LYS A 259 -10.93 -19.43 7.73
N GLY A 260 -10.26 -20.50 7.29
CA GLY A 260 -10.68 -21.21 6.08
C GLY A 260 -12.14 -21.68 6.23
N PRO A 261 -12.81 -22.11 5.15
CA PRO A 261 -14.14 -22.70 5.23
C PRO A 261 -14.06 -24.07 5.94
N GLN A 262 -13.97 -24.03 7.26
CA GLN A 262 -14.32 -25.11 8.17
C GLN A 262 -15.09 -24.49 9.33
N GLY A 263 -16.42 -24.65 9.26
CA GLY A 263 -17.29 -24.56 10.42
C GLY A 263 -18.21 -23.35 10.48
N GLU A 264 -19.11 -23.20 9.52
CA GLU A 264 -20.48 -22.85 9.94
C GLU A 264 -20.97 -24.00 10.83
N GLY A 265 -21.04 -23.74 12.14
CA GLY A 265 -21.53 -24.70 13.13
C GLY A 265 -20.58 -24.94 14.29
N ASP A 266 -20.26 -23.91 15.07
CA ASP A 266 -20.69 -23.85 16.47
C ASP A 266 -20.29 -22.48 17.04
N ALA A 267 -21.26 -21.73 17.56
CA ALA A 267 -21.02 -20.44 18.23
C ALA A 267 -20.36 -20.61 19.62
N SER A 268 -19.74 -21.76 19.89
CA SER A 268 -19.09 -22.08 21.17
C SER A 268 -17.71 -22.76 21.03
N ALA A 269 -17.02 -22.63 19.90
CA ALA A 269 -15.64 -23.13 19.76
C ALA A 269 -14.62 -21.99 19.88
N THR A 270 -14.19 -21.72 21.12
CA THR A 270 -13.09 -20.86 21.53
C THR A 270 -11.70 -21.42 21.20
N GLU A 271 -11.50 -22.10 20.08
CA GLU A 271 -10.18 -22.65 19.75
C GLU A 271 -9.90 -22.51 18.25
N LEU A 272 -9.00 -21.60 17.90
CA LEU A 272 -8.31 -21.66 16.60
C LEU A 272 -7.58 -23.02 16.54
N ALA A 273 -7.47 -23.62 15.35
CA ALA A 273 -6.83 -24.93 15.18
C ALA A 273 -5.46 -24.99 15.90
N PRO A 274 -5.06 -26.14 16.50
CA PRO A 274 -3.74 -26.26 17.12
C PRO A 274 -2.63 -25.87 16.14
N GLY A 275 -1.93 -24.75 16.41
CA GLY A 275 -0.94 -24.14 15.51
C GLY A 275 -1.34 -22.82 14.84
N ALA A 276 -2.57 -22.32 15.05
CA ALA A 276 -3.09 -21.05 14.52
C ALA A 276 -2.88 -19.85 15.45
N TYR A 277 -1.96 -19.98 16.40
CA TYR A 277 -1.48 -18.88 17.24
C TYR A 277 0.01 -18.69 16.93
N ASP A 278 0.49 -17.45 16.96
CA ASP A 278 1.92 -17.23 17.17
C ASP A 278 2.30 -17.91 18.50
N THR A 279 2.98 -19.04 18.42
CA THR A 279 3.35 -19.84 19.59
C THR A 279 4.28 -19.09 20.55
N ALA A 280 4.91 -18.00 20.10
CA ALA A 280 5.76 -17.15 20.94
C ALA A 280 4.98 -16.11 21.76
N GLN A 281 3.88 -15.55 21.21
CA GLN A 281 3.12 -14.46 21.87
C GLN A 281 1.66 -14.79 22.21
N GLY A 282 1.13 -15.93 21.75
CA GLY A 282 -0.26 -16.37 21.99
C GLY A 282 -1.33 -15.55 21.26
N LYS A 283 -0.97 -14.81 20.21
CA LYS A 283 -1.90 -13.98 19.41
C LYS A 283 -2.18 -14.60 18.03
N GLY A 284 -3.40 -14.42 17.54
CA GLY A 284 -3.88 -14.94 16.23
C GLY A 284 -3.71 -13.96 15.06
N TYR A 285 -2.82 -12.97 15.19
CA TYR A 285 -2.55 -11.93 14.20
C TYR A 285 -1.10 -11.44 14.32
N LEU A 286 -0.61 -10.74 13.29
CA LEU A 286 0.63 -9.98 13.33
C LEU A 286 0.35 -8.48 13.28
N THR A 287 1.24 -7.71 13.89
CA THR A 287 1.30 -6.25 13.89
C THR A 287 2.69 -5.81 13.47
N ILE A 288 2.85 -5.61 12.17
CA ILE A 288 4.12 -5.41 11.47
C ILE A 288 4.34 -3.91 11.26
N PRO A 289 5.41 -3.31 11.81
CA PRO A 289 5.87 -1.99 11.40
C PRO A 289 6.42 -2.06 9.96
N LEU A 290 5.74 -1.37 9.04
CA LEU A 290 6.20 -1.21 7.65
C LEU A 290 6.85 0.15 7.50
N ARG A 291 8.13 0.15 7.17
CA ARG A 291 8.95 1.35 6.99
C ARG A 291 9.14 1.65 5.50
N SER A 292 9.66 2.84 5.21
CA SER A 292 10.01 3.19 3.82
C SER A 292 10.99 2.17 3.24
N GLY A 293 10.65 1.67 2.05
CA GLY A 293 11.40 0.66 1.31
C GLY A 293 11.01 -0.79 1.58
N ASP A 294 10.11 -1.05 2.54
CA ASP A 294 9.63 -2.41 2.81
C ASP A 294 8.58 -2.85 1.77
N ALA A 295 8.59 -4.15 1.47
CA ALA A 295 7.57 -4.79 0.65
C ALA A 295 6.88 -5.96 1.37
N ILE A 296 5.60 -6.14 1.05
CA ILE A 296 4.79 -7.29 1.42
C ILE A 296 4.31 -7.96 0.13
N TYR A 297 4.40 -9.28 0.08
CA TYR A 297 3.79 -10.10 -0.97
C TYR A 297 2.87 -11.14 -0.34
N MET A 298 1.57 -10.99 -0.57
CA MET A 298 0.52 -11.86 -0.02
C MET A 298 0.08 -12.85 -1.08
N THR A 299 0.59 -14.09 -1.00
CA THR A 299 0.22 -15.18 -1.92
C THR A 299 -0.42 -16.34 -1.15
N ASN A 300 -0.96 -17.32 -1.89
CA ASN A 300 -1.55 -18.54 -1.36
C ASN A 300 -2.59 -18.26 -0.26
N GLU A 301 -2.43 -18.81 0.94
CA GLU A 301 -3.39 -18.63 2.03
C GLU A 301 -3.45 -17.16 2.51
N SER A 302 -2.31 -16.48 2.58
CA SER A 302 -2.27 -15.07 2.99
C SER A 302 -2.94 -14.12 1.99
N ARG A 303 -3.14 -14.54 0.74
CA ARG A 303 -3.84 -13.76 -0.31
C ARG A 303 -5.22 -13.30 0.13
N TYR A 304 -5.84 -14.07 1.01
CA TYR A 304 -7.20 -13.85 1.51
C TYR A 304 -7.23 -13.29 2.93
N ALA A 305 -6.07 -13.15 3.59
CA ALA A 305 -5.99 -12.76 4.99
C ALA A 305 -6.67 -11.42 5.27
N TRP A 306 -7.27 -11.31 6.46
CA TRP A 306 -7.77 -10.03 6.97
C TRP A 306 -6.59 -9.11 7.23
N HIS A 307 -6.63 -7.88 6.73
CA HIS A 307 -5.54 -6.93 6.93
C HIS A 307 -5.97 -5.47 6.90
N GLY A 308 -5.17 -4.60 7.51
CA GLY A 308 -5.45 -3.18 7.59
C GLY A 308 -4.28 -2.37 8.15
N VAL A 309 -4.43 -1.06 8.15
CA VAL A 309 -3.43 -0.09 8.63
C VAL A 309 -4.03 0.71 9.79
N PRO A 310 -3.88 0.25 11.04
CA PRO A 310 -4.40 0.97 12.20
C PRO A 310 -3.72 2.33 12.44
N LYS A 311 -2.47 2.54 12.00
CA LYS A 311 -1.72 3.76 12.33
C LYS A 311 -0.69 4.13 11.27
N VAL A 312 -0.56 5.43 11.01
CA VAL A 312 0.62 6.05 10.39
C VAL A 312 1.36 6.88 11.43
N ILE A 313 2.67 6.63 11.57
CA ILE A 313 3.52 7.24 12.59
C ILE A 313 4.04 8.58 12.08
N LYS A 314 3.70 9.66 12.79
CA LYS A 314 4.15 11.01 12.42
C LYS A 314 5.65 11.15 12.68
N GLY A 315 6.37 11.81 11.77
CA GLY A 315 7.77 12.18 11.95
C GLY A 315 8.78 11.06 11.68
N THR A 316 8.36 9.97 11.05
CA THR A 316 9.23 8.85 10.64
C THR A 316 9.48 8.81 9.13
N CYS A 317 9.07 9.85 8.37
CA CYS A 317 9.45 9.94 6.96
C CYS A 317 10.98 10.02 6.87
N PRO A 318 11.64 9.22 6.02
CA PRO A 318 13.10 9.23 5.96
C PRO A 318 13.62 10.51 5.28
N ALA A 319 14.81 10.94 5.69
CA ALA A 319 15.39 12.23 5.32
C ALA A 319 15.49 12.45 3.80
N HIS A 320 15.80 11.41 3.02
CA HIS A 320 15.89 11.47 1.55
C HIS A 320 14.55 11.69 0.86
N LEU A 321 13.41 11.49 1.56
CA LEU A 321 12.07 11.74 1.04
C LEU A 321 11.38 12.95 1.65
N GLU A 322 11.80 13.44 2.82
CA GLU A 322 11.07 14.48 3.56
C GLU A 322 10.79 15.72 2.71
N ASN A 323 11.74 16.13 1.87
CA ASN A 323 11.61 17.34 1.05
C ASN A 323 10.80 17.14 -0.24
N PHE A 324 10.50 15.90 -0.64
CA PHE A 324 9.71 15.61 -1.83
C PHE A 324 8.36 16.35 -1.77
N PRO A 325 7.91 16.95 -2.89
CA PRO A 325 8.47 16.85 -4.25
C PRO A 325 9.54 17.87 -4.62
N ALA A 326 9.96 18.76 -3.71
CA ALA A 326 10.96 19.76 -4.05
C ALA A 326 12.28 19.10 -4.46
N THR A 327 12.83 19.53 -5.60
CA THR A 327 14.08 19.00 -6.18
C THR A 327 15.23 19.98 -5.98
N GLU A 328 16.47 19.52 -6.15
CA GLU A 328 17.67 20.35 -5.95
C GLU A 328 17.81 21.48 -6.98
N ASP A 329 17.25 21.31 -8.18
CA ASP A 329 17.19 22.35 -9.23
C ASP A 329 16.06 23.37 -9.01
N GLY A 330 15.34 23.29 -7.88
CA GLY A 330 14.32 24.25 -7.46
C GLY A 330 12.93 23.99 -8.03
N GLN A 331 12.69 22.87 -8.72
CA GLN A 331 11.33 22.50 -9.11
C GLN A 331 10.50 22.15 -7.88
N TYR A 332 9.22 22.52 -7.93
CA TYR A 332 8.24 22.22 -6.88
C TYR A 332 8.58 22.76 -5.49
N GLU A 333 9.45 23.77 -5.39
CA GLU A 333 9.96 24.30 -4.13
C GLU A 333 8.86 24.75 -3.15
N GLU A 334 7.76 25.32 -3.67
CA GLU A 334 6.61 25.74 -2.86
C GLU A 334 5.91 24.57 -2.12
N TRP A 335 6.21 23.33 -2.53
CA TRP A 335 5.70 22.09 -1.94
C TRP A 335 6.72 21.37 -1.07
N ARG A 336 7.90 21.96 -0.83
CA ARG A 336 8.92 21.35 0.04
C ARG A 336 8.31 20.88 1.35
N GLY A 337 8.62 19.63 1.70
CA GLY A 337 8.12 19.06 2.95
C GLY A 337 6.75 18.40 2.84
N TRP A 338 6.14 18.33 1.66
CA TRP A 338 4.84 17.69 1.46
C TRP A 338 4.87 16.23 1.92
N MET A 339 5.93 15.49 1.57
CA MET A 339 6.08 14.07 1.92
C MET A 339 6.47 13.84 3.40
N LYS A 340 6.96 14.87 4.12
CA LYS A 340 7.43 14.78 5.52
C LYS A 340 6.45 14.12 6.48
N ASN A 341 5.15 14.25 6.24
CA ASN A 341 4.10 13.61 7.04
C ASN A 341 3.19 12.73 6.18
N LYS A 342 3.73 12.08 5.17
CA LYS A 342 2.97 11.17 4.31
C LYS A 342 3.57 9.80 4.23
N ARG A 343 2.68 8.84 4.08
CA ARG A 343 2.98 7.48 3.69
C ARG A 343 2.28 7.22 2.36
N VAL A 344 3.02 6.71 1.39
CA VAL A 344 2.50 6.26 0.10
C VAL A 344 2.60 4.74 0.05
N ASN A 345 1.58 4.09 -0.50
CA ASN A 345 1.53 2.65 -0.62
C ASN A 345 1.10 2.24 -2.03
N LEU A 346 1.96 1.54 -2.76
CA LEU A 346 1.62 0.97 -4.06
C LEU A 346 1.14 -0.47 -3.86
N ASN A 347 -0.16 -0.73 -4.06
CA ASN A 347 -0.74 -2.09 -4.01
C ASN A 347 -1.05 -2.55 -5.41
N VAL A 348 -0.47 -3.66 -5.85
CA VAL A 348 -0.55 -4.15 -7.22
C VAL A 348 -1.16 -5.54 -7.22
N ARG A 349 -1.96 -5.79 -8.25
CA ARG A 349 -2.67 -7.04 -8.42
C ARG A 349 -2.86 -7.40 -9.88
N GLN A 350 -3.00 -8.70 -10.09
CA GLN A 350 -3.47 -9.27 -11.34
C GLN A 350 -4.98 -9.48 -11.24
N ILE A 351 -5.75 -8.91 -12.17
CA ILE A 351 -7.22 -8.96 -12.15
C ILE A 351 -7.70 -10.29 -12.71
N LYS A 352 -7.14 -10.75 -13.84
CA LYS A 352 -7.56 -11.95 -14.57
C LYS A 352 -6.44 -12.97 -14.70
#